data_AF-A0A935YD52-F1
#
_entry.id   AF-A0A935YD52-F1
#
_cell.length_a   1.000
_cell.length_b   1.000
_cell.length_c   1.000
_cell.angle_alpha   90.00
_cell.angle_beta   90.00
_cell.angle_gamma   90.00
#
_symmetry.space_group_name_H-M   'P 1'
#
loop_
_entity.id
_entity.type
_entity.pdbx_description
1 polymer ?
#
loop_
_entity_poly.entity_id
_entity_poly.type
_entity_poly.pdbx_seq_one_letter_code
_entity_poly.pdbx_strand_id
1 'polypeptide(L)'
;MTAPSRRRIGSRVAVFAPAVFLAAALPVAGQGLPGRAGGAAGTMPDTARIGFVAADSLPVPLALHVLADTVPFGGELAVAWDLAPGAAAADGLPVPDDGQLASSEPSAKPWWRPWGAADAAAPAERLAALPATDGTRVVAWYRVYRTDPFRLDWRGELSHLVTVSGRVSDPAGLAAIRDPRPLPWLTPVALWLLPLLAALAALAWRWRRRGRPDPPVDWPLPEPAWLGTAIALRVLLEEGLLERGQTRTFLDRLAGEARRFAAAQFGVPAVDLTGRELAAACAARGHAPERTAALARLLDGTDLCRYDPEEPHAHSCRAQMDALLACVTAAGRPQPRYVPVAAERRLAAEQAWAEISRRWSIADRAESTGGSP
;
A
#
# COMPACT_ATOMS: atom_id res chain seq x y z
N MET A 1 45.01 33.16 -40.80
CA MET A 1 45.49 31.77 -40.97
C MET A 1 46.43 31.46 -39.82
N THR A 2 45.90 30.80 -38.79
CA THR A 2 46.63 30.43 -37.57
C THR A 2 46.00 29.13 -37.07
N ALA A 3 46.79 28.06 -37.10
CA ALA A 3 46.37 26.70 -36.77
C ALA A 3 46.14 26.53 -35.26
N PRO A 4 45.08 25.83 -34.81
CA PRO A 4 44.90 25.52 -33.41
C PRO A 4 45.65 24.23 -33.00
N SER A 5 46.29 24.33 -31.84
CA SER A 5 47.12 23.29 -31.23
C SER A 5 46.30 22.12 -30.68
N ARG A 6 46.74 20.90 -30.98
CA ARG A 6 46.22 19.66 -30.37
C ARG A 6 46.73 19.53 -28.93
N ARG A 7 45.84 19.59 -27.94
CA ARG A 7 46.13 19.16 -26.56
C ARG A 7 45.76 17.69 -26.36
N ARG A 8 46.68 16.98 -25.71
CA ARG A 8 46.71 15.54 -25.50
C ARG A 8 45.64 15.05 -24.54
N ILE A 9 45.11 13.88 -24.89
CA ILE A 9 44.38 12.93 -24.07
C ILE A 9 45.36 12.36 -23.03
N GLY A 10 45.01 12.49 -21.74
CA GLY A 10 45.71 11.85 -20.63
C GLY A 10 44.74 10.97 -19.86
N SER A 11 44.64 9.71 -20.27
CA SER A 11 43.98 8.63 -19.54
C SER A 11 44.87 8.22 -18.35
N ARG A 12 44.33 8.30 -17.13
CA ARG A 12 44.88 7.59 -15.97
C ARG A 12 43.84 6.62 -15.45
N VAL A 13 44.04 5.37 -15.85
CA VAL A 13 43.41 4.18 -15.29
C VAL A 13 44.26 3.75 -14.10
N ALA A 14 43.69 3.80 -12.90
CA ALA A 14 44.26 3.15 -11.72
C ALA A 14 43.50 1.83 -11.50
N VAL A 15 44.15 0.73 -11.86
CA VAL A 15 43.77 -0.64 -11.50
C VAL A 15 44.51 -0.97 -10.21
N PHE A 16 43.77 -1.25 -9.14
CA PHE A 16 44.30 -1.96 -7.98
C PHE A 16 43.35 -3.10 -7.63
N ALA A 17 43.93 -4.30 -7.61
CA ALA A 17 43.29 -5.57 -7.33
C ALA A 17 42.89 -5.71 -5.86
N PRO A 18 41.83 -6.48 -5.54
CA PRO A 18 41.51 -6.84 -4.16
C PRO A 18 42.44 -7.96 -3.67
N ALA A 19 43.17 -7.69 -2.58
CA ALA A 19 43.85 -8.72 -1.81
C ALA A 19 42.83 -9.51 -0.99
N VAL A 20 42.81 -10.82 -1.21
CA VAL A 20 42.09 -11.81 -0.42
C VAL A 20 42.94 -12.13 0.81
N PHE A 21 42.38 -11.96 2.01
CA PHE A 21 42.88 -12.62 3.21
C PHE A 21 41.85 -13.63 3.70
N LEU A 22 42.21 -14.90 3.52
CA LEU A 22 41.68 -16.05 4.22
C LEU A 22 42.49 -16.19 5.52
N ALA A 23 41.84 -16.24 6.68
CA ALA A 23 42.48 -16.74 7.89
C ALA A 23 41.45 -17.50 8.74
N ALA A 24 41.86 -18.72 9.10
CA ALA A 24 41.09 -19.76 9.74
C ALA A 24 40.69 -19.42 11.18
N ALA A 25 39.60 -20.06 11.62
CA ALA A 25 39.23 -20.18 13.02
C ALA A 25 40.14 -21.19 13.73
N LEU A 26 40.52 -20.89 14.97
CA LEU A 26 40.82 -21.87 16.01
C LEU A 26 40.25 -21.37 17.36
N PRO A 27 39.86 -22.29 18.27
CA PRO A 27 39.03 -22.00 19.43
C PRO A 27 39.86 -21.52 20.62
N VAL A 28 39.26 -20.71 21.48
CA VAL A 28 39.77 -20.46 22.84
C VAL A 28 38.67 -20.80 23.84
N ALA A 29 39.02 -21.70 24.74
CA ALA A 29 38.22 -22.12 25.89
C ALA A 29 38.30 -21.07 27.02
N GLY A 30 37.22 -21.01 27.81
CA GLY A 30 37.34 -20.84 29.26
C GLY A 30 37.23 -19.43 29.84
N GLN A 31 36.10 -19.24 30.54
CA GLN A 31 35.91 -18.45 31.77
C GLN A 31 35.91 -16.91 31.71
N GLY A 32 34.84 -16.34 32.27
CA GLY A 32 34.82 -14.99 32.82
C GLY A 32 33.55 -14.19 32.54
N LEU A 33 32.48 -14.43 33.30
CA LEU A 33 31.60 -13.33 33.73
C LEU A 33 32.35 -12.65 34.90
N PRO A 34 32.58 -11.33 34.88
CA PRO A 34 31.51 -10.42 35.30
C PRO A 34 31.52 -9.04 34.63
N GLY A 35 30.36 -8.36 34.72
CA GLY A 35 30.29 -6.90 34.73
C GLY A 35 30.13 -6.23 33.37
N ARG A 36 28.87 -6.10 32.92
CA ARG A 36 28.51 -5.01 32.00
C ARG A 36 27.65 -3.99 32.73
N ALA A 37 28.33 -2.96 33.21
CA ALA A 37 27.73 -1.69 33.55
C ALA A 37 27.09 -1.04 32.31
N GLY A 38 25.95 -0.39 32.52
CA GLY A 38 25.48 0.71 31.66
C GLY A 38 25.16 0.35 30.21
N GLY A 39 24.30 -0.64 29.97
CA GLY A 39 23.53 -0.69 28.72
C GLY A 39 22.43 0.35 28.80
N ALA A 40 22.49 1.39 27.96
CA ALA A 40 21.34 2.26 27.69
C ALA A 40 20.10 1.39 27.53
N ALA A 41 18.99 1.77 28.18
CA ALA A 41 17.72 1.05 28.11
C ALA A 41 17.45 0.69 26.65
N GLY A 42 17.63 -0.59 26.32
CA GLY A 42 17.38 -1.07 24.98
C GLY A 42 15.95 -0.72 24.66
N THR A 43 15.76 0.11 23.64
CA THR A 43 14.45 0.33 23.04
C THR A 43 13.82 -1.04 22.85
N MET A 44 12.74 -1.28 23.59
CA MET A 44 12.00 -2.52 23.61
C MET A 44 11.77 -2.94 22.14
N PRO A 45 12.08 -4.19 21.75
CA PRO A 45 11.96 -4.61 20.36
C PRO A 45 10.58 -4.23 19.83
N ASP A 46 10.57 -3.54 18.68
CA ASP A 46 9.38 -2.98 18.02
C ASP A 46 8.29 -4.03 17.99
N THR A 47 7.37 -3.96 18.94
CA THR A 47 6.22 -4.85 18.98
C THR A 47 5.33 -4.40 17.85
N ALA A 48 5.21 -5.23 16.82
CA ALA A 48 4.37 -4.90 15.70
C ALA A 48 2.91 -4.83 16.17
N ARG A 49 2.25 -3.72 15.81
CA ARG A 49 0.82 -3.50 16.08
C ARG A 49 0.01 -3.95 14.89
N ILE A 50 -0.98 -4.79 15.14
CA ILE A 50 -1.97 -5.18 14.12
C ILE A 50 -3.26 -4.45 14.49
N GLY A 51 -3.60 -3.43 13.70
CA GLY A 51 -4.84 -2.69 13.86
C GLY A 51 -5.96 -3.35 13.08
N PHE A 52 -7.11 -3.56 13.71
CA PHE A 52 -8.33 -3.95 13.00
C PHE A 52 -9.15 -2.70 12.68
N VAL A 53 -9.63 -2.60 11.44
CA VAL A 53 -10.57 -1.56 11.03
C VAL A 53 -11.90 -2.25 10.77
N ALA A 54 -12.90 -1.90 11.58
CA ALA A 54 -14.29 -2.33 11.36
C ALA A 54 -15.07 -1.22 10.67
N ALA A 55 -16.04 -1.61 9.84
CA ALA A 55 -17.00 -0.67 9.28
C ALA A 55 -17.80 0.02 10.41
N ASP A 56 -18.16 1.28 10.21
CA ASP A 56 -18.92 2.07 11.21
C ASP A 56 -20.28 1.45 11.56
N SER A 57 -20.81 0.57 10.71
CA SER A 57 -22.05 -0.17 10.91
C SER A 57 -21.91 -1.38 11.84
N LEU A 58 -20.68 -1.80 12.17
CA LEU A 58 -20.48 -2.95 13.03
C LEU A 58 -20.64 -2.58 14.51
N PRO A 59 -21.27 -3.45 15.30
CA PRO A 59 -21.39 -3.21 16.72
C PRO A 59 -20.00 -3.12 17.34
N VAL A 60 -19.84 -2.12 18.20
CA VAL A 60 -18.60 -1.92 18.94
C VAL A 60 -18.48 -3.05 19.96
N PRO A 61 -17.41 -3.87 19.91
CA PRO A 61 -17.19 -4.88 20.93
C PRO A 61 -16.87 -4.19 22.25
N LEU A 62 -17.47 -4.69 23.31
CA LEU A 62 -17.24 -4.32 24.70
C LEU A 62 -15.85 -4.76 25.17
N ALA A 63 -15.35 -5.88 24.63
CA ALA A 63 -14.03 -6.40 24.95
C ALA A 63 -13.45 -7.23 23.78
N LEU A 64 -12.13 -7.28 23.70
CA LEU A 64 -11.36 -8.14 22.79
C LEU A 64 -10.45 -9.05 23.61
N HIS A 65 -10.54 -10.36 23.37
CA HIS A 65 -9.74 -11.37 24.05
C HIS A 65 -8.92 -12.17 23.04
N VAL A 66 -7.63 -12.30 23.30
CA VAL A 66 -6.74 -13.18 22.52
C VAL A 66 -6.55 -14.46 23.29
N LEU A 67 -6.89 -15.62 22.72
CA LEU A 67 -6.96 -16.86 23.50
C LEU A 67 -5.60 -17.59 23.63
N ALA A 68 -4.51 -17.04 23.09
CA ALA A 68 -3.20 -17.66 23.14
C ALA A 68 -2.06 -16.64 23.31
N ASP A 69 -1.14 -16.96 24.22
CA ASP A 69 0.08 -16.17 24.47
C ASP A 69 1.22 -16.56 23.52
N THR A 70 1.14 -17.76 22.95
CA THR A 70 2.08 -18.30 21.96
C THR A 70 1.32 -19.01 20.85
N VAL A 71 1.68 -18.70 19.60
CA VAL A 71 1.10 -19.33 18.39
C VAL A 71 2.24 -19.86 17.52
N PRO A 72 2.21 -21.11 17.03
CA PRO A 72 3.23 -21.57 16.12
C PRO A 72 3.14 -20.85 14.77
N PHE A 73 4.25 -20.70 14.08
CA PHE A 73 4.26 -20.14 12.73
C PHE A 73 3.33 -20.95 11.79
N GLY A 74 2.38 -20.27 11.16
CA GLY A 74 1.31 -20.86 10.37
C GLY A 74 0.25 -21.61 11.19
N GLY A 75 0.23 -21.43 12.51
CA GLY A 75 -0.82 -21.88 13.42
C GLY A 75 -1.98 -20.90 13.49
N GLU A 76 -3.06 -21.32 14.15
CA GLU A 76 -4.30 -20.53 14.27
C GLU A 76 -4.35 -19.80 15.62
N LEU A 77 -4.71 -18.52 15.55
CA LEU A 77 -4.99 -17.64 16.68
C LEU A 77 -6.49 -17.41 16.75
N ALA A 78 -7.10 -17.77 17.88
CA ALA A 78 -8.48 -17.41 18.16
C ALA A 78 -8.55 -16.03 18.83
N VAL A 79 -9.39 -15.18 18.29
CA VAL A 79 -9.73 -13.86 18.84
C VAL A 79 -11.22 -13.86 19.14
N ALA A 80 -11.59 -13.55 20.37
CA ALA A 80 -12.96 -13.45 20.81
C ALA A 80 -13.34 -11.98 21.05
N TRP A 81 -14.50 -11.58 20.55
CA TRP A 81 -15.09 -10.27 20.79
C TRP A 81 -16.39 -10.42 21.56
N ASP A 82 -16.53 -9.66 22.62
CA ASP A 82 -17.76 -9.59 23.40
C ASP A 82 -18.59 -8.42 22.87
N LEU A 83 -19.75 -8.70 22.28
CA LEU A 83 -20.67 -7.69 21.75
C LEU A 83 -21.77 -7.42 22.76
N ALA A 84 -22.33 -6.20 22.76
CA ALA A 84 -23.47 -5.88 23.59
C ALA A 84 -24.69 -6.80 23.28
N PRO A 85 -25.59 -7.04 24.25
CA PRO A 85 -26.79 -7.83 24.02
C PRO A 85 -27.61 -7.27 22.84
N GLY A 86 -28.06 -8.13 21.93
CA GLY A 86 -28.83 -7.74 20.74
C GLY A 86 -28.02 -7.25 19.54
N ALA A 87 -26.70 -7.09 19.68
CA ALA A 87 -25.82 -6.65 18.59
C ALA A 87 -25.61 -7.71 17.48
N ALA A 88 -25.76 -8.99 17.80
CA ALA A 88 -25.46 -10.11 16.89
C ALA A 88 -26.59 -10.44 15.89
N ALA A 89 -27.75 -9.77 15.98
CA ALA A 89 -28.89 -10.00 15.10
C ALA A 89 -28.78 -9.30 13.74
N ALA A 90 -27.71 -8.53 13.50
CA ALA A 90 -27.41 -7.99 12.18
C ALA A 90 -26.72 -9.08 11.36
N ASP A 91 -27.38 -9.56 10.30
CA ASP A 91 -26.86 -10.57 9.37
C ASP A 91 -25.43 -10.23 8.92
N GLY A 92 -24.49 -11.12 9.24
CA GLY A 92 -23.13 -11.12 8.71
C GLY A 92 -22.17 -10.15 9.37
N LEU A 93 -21.55 -10.55 10.49
CA LEU A 93 -20.24 -10.02 10.84
C LEU A 93 -19.29 -10.39 9.69
N PRO A 94 -18.70 -9.41 8.97
CA PRO A 94 -17.82 -9.72 7.87
C PRO A 94 -16.61 -10.46 8.42
N VAL A 95 -16.33 -11.62 7.82
CA VAL A 95 -15.02 -12.24 7.92
C VAL A 95 -14.05 -11.25 7.26
N PRO A 96 -13.10 -10.65 8.01
CA PRO A 96 -12.23 -9.64 7.42
C PRO A 96 -11.40 -10.29 6.31
N ASP A 97 -11.50 -9.71 5.11
CA ASP A 97 -10.95 -10.26 3.87
C ASP A 97 -9.49 -9.81 3.64
N ASP A 98 -9.00 -8.82 4.39
CA ASP A 98 -7.67 -8.25 4.17
C ASP A 98 -6.81 -8.15 5.44
N GLY A 99 -5.63 -8.80 5.38
CA GLY A 99 -4.45 -8.37 6.14
C GLY A 99 -3.73 -9.48 6.92
N GLN A 100 -2.89 -10.28 6.25
CA GLN A 100 -1.82 -11.13 6.83
C GLN A 100 -2.20 -12.18 7.90
N LEU A 101 -3.47 -12.24 8.28
CA LEU A 101 -4.09 -13.25 9.10
C LEU A 101 -5.21 -13.84 8.25
N ALA A 102 -4.92 -14.93 7.55
CA ALA A 102 -5.93 -15.58 6.72
C ALA A 102 -7.03 -16.10 7.66
N SER A 103 -8.22 -15.55 7.53
CA SER A 103 -9.42 -16.08 8.15
C SER A 103 -9.78 -17.36 7.41
N SER A 104 -9.69 -18.49 8.10
CA SER A 104 -10.37 -19.70 7.63
C SER A 104 -11.72 -19.72 8.33
N GLU A 105 -12.81 -19.65 7.57
CA GLU A 105 -14.05 -20.27 8.05
C GLU A 105 -13.71 -21.67 8.57
N PRO A 106 -14.39 -22.18 9.62
CA PRO A 106 -14.30 -23.58 9.97
C PRO A 106 -14.92 -24.38 8.82
N SER A 107 -14.12 -24.57 7.77
CA SER A 107 -14.40 -25.41 6.63
C SER A 107 -14.87 -26.74 7.19
N ALA A 108 -16.14 -27.05 6.93
CA ALA A 108 -16.69 -28.36 7.15
C ALA A 108 -15.86 -29.35 6.31
N LYS A 109 -14.83 -29.90 6.95
CA LYS A 109 -13.91 -30.95 6.47
C LYS A 109 -13.14 -30.64 5.16
N PRO A 110 -11.88 -30.18 5.26
CA PRO A 110 -10.89 -30.39 4.22
C PRO A 110 -10.22 -31.77 4.38
N TRP A 111 -10.14 -32.51 3.28
CA TRP A 111 -9.47 -33.81 3.09
C TRP A 111 -7.93 -33.76 3.26
N TRP A 112 -7.39 -32.63 3.72
CA TRP A 112 -5.98 -32.43 4.03
C TRP A 112 -5.84 -31.89 5.46
N ARG A 113 -6.00 -32.74 6.49
CA ARG A 113 -5.47 -32.39 7.82
C ARG A 113 -3.98 -32.76 7.85
N PRO A 114 -3.04 -31.81 8.03
CA PRO A 114 -1.65 -32.17 8.25
C PRO A 114 -1.50 -32.84 9.62
N TRP A 115 -0.59 -33.80 9.72
CA TRP A 115 -0.19 -34.43 10.98
C TRP A 115 0.27 -33.35 11.98
N GLY A 116 -0.32 -33.37 13.18
CA GLY A 116 0.05 -32.47 14.30
C GLY A 116 -0.93 -31.33 14.59
N ALA A 117 -2.24 -31.54 14.41
CA ALA A 117 -3.24 -30.62 14.96
C ALA A 117 -3.02 -30.47 16.48
N ALA A 118 -2.59 -29.29 16.91
CA ALA A 118 -2.60 -28.92 18.32
C ALA A 118 -4.02 -29.14 18.86
N ASP A 119 -4.12 -29.64 20.10
CA ASP A 119 -5.37 -30.04 20.73
C ASP A 119 -6.47 -28.99 20.54
N ALA A 120 -7.44 -29.30 19.68
CA ALA A 120 -8.61 -28.46 19.46
C ALA A 120 -9.46 -28.25 20.74
N ALA A 121 -9.13 -28.95 21.84
CA ALA A 121 -9.72 -28.78 23.16
C ALA A 121 -9.24 -27.52 23.90
N ALA A 122 -7.96 -27.15 23.75
CA ALA A 122 -7.37 -26.02 24.50
C ALA A 122 -8.04 -24.66 24.24
N PRO A 123 -8.49 -24.33 23.01
CA PRO A 123 -9.19 -23.07 22.75
C PRO A 123 -10.59 -23.01 23.38
N ALA A 124 -11.32 -24.14 23.40
CA ALA A 124 -12.66 -24.20 23.97
C ALA A 124 -12.64 -24.05 25.49
N GLU A 125 -11.66 -24.67 26.17
CA GLU A 125 -11.45 -24.51 27.62
C GLU A 125 -11.07 -23.06 27.98
N ARG A 126 -10.18 -22.43 27.21
CA ARG A 126 -9.83 -21.02 27.42
C ARG A 126 -10.99 -20.07 27.15
N LEU A 127 -11.81 -20.37 26.14
CA LEU A 127 -13.03 -19.61 25.86
C LEU A 127 -14.04 -19.73 27.02
N ALA A 128 -14.16 -20.92 27.60
CA ALA A 128 -15.02 -21.17 28.76
C ALA A 128 -14.51 -20.54 30.06
N ALA A 129 -13.19 -20.32 30.16
CA ALA A 129 -12.56 -19.65 31.30
C ALA A 129 -12.67 -18.12 31.25
N LEU A 130 -13.01 -17.54 30.10
CA LEU A 130 -13.28 -16.11 30.00
C LEU A 130 -14.55 -15.75 30.80
N PRO A 131 -14.60 -14.57 31.44
CA PRO A 131 -15.78 -14.14 32.17
C PRO A 131 -17.01 -14.18 31.28
N ALA A 132 -18.12 -14.65 31.86
CA ALA A 132 -19.42 -14.58 31.20
C ALA A 132 -19.76 -13.10 30.96
N THR A 133 -20.19 -12.79 29.75
CA THR A 133 -20.67 -11.46 29.39
C THR A 133 -22.17 -11.54 29.16
N ASP A 134 -22.89 -10.50 29.55
CA ASP A 134 -24.35 -10.41 29.32
C ASP A 134 -24.72 -10.36 27.82
N GLY A 135 -23.73 -10.17 26.94
CA GLY A 135 -23.90 -10.07 25.49
C GLY A 135 -23.41 -11.27 24.68
N THR A 136 -23.29 -11.09 23.36
CA THR A 136 -22.92 -12.17 22.44
C THR A 136 -21.42 -12.22 22.21
N ARG A 137 -20.79 -13.35 22.50
CA ARG A 137 -19.38 -13.60 22.17
C ARG A 137 -19.24 -14.16 20.76
N VAL A 138 -18.42 -13.50 19.94
CA VAL A 138 -18.07 -13.95 18.59
C VAL A 138 -16.60 -14.34 18.57
N VAL A 139 -16.27 -15.47 17.96
CA VAL A 139 -14.90 -15.96 17.88
C VAL A 139 -14.52 -16.08 16.41
N ALA A 140 -13.39 -15.48 16.02
CA ALA A 140 -12.78 -15.73 14.72
C ALA A 140 -11.38 -16.32 14.86
N TRP A 141 -10.99 -17.01 13.80
CA TRP A 141 -9.74 -17.74 13.72
C TRP A 141 -8.86 -17.14 12.64
N TYR A 142 -7.60 -16.95 13.00
CA TYR A 142 -6.63 -16.23 12.19
C TYR A 142 -5.34 -17.02 12.06
N ARG A 143 -4.87 -17.30 10.85
CA ARG A 143 -3.59 -18.00 10.67
C ARG A 143 -2.41 -17.04 10.72
N VAL A 144 -1.46 -17.25 11.63
CA VAL A 144 -0.34 -16.33 11.90
C VAL A 144 0.88 -16.66 11.03
N TYR A 145 1.27 -15.77 10.12
CA TYR A 145 2.48 -15.92 9.28
C TYR A 145 3.59 -14.92 9.61
N ARG A 146 3.61 -14.40 10.84
CA ARG A 146 4.68 -13.51 11.33
C ARG A 146 5.73 -14.30 12.09
N THR A 147 6.97 -13.83 12.10
CA THR A 147 8.06 -14.44 12.87
C THR A 147 8.32 -13.75 14.19
N ASP A 148 7.90 -12.48 14.33
CA ASP A 148 8.15 -11.65 15.51
C ASP A 148 6.94 -11.61 16.45
N PRO A 149 7.13 -11.36 17.76
CA PRO A 149 6.04 -11.10 18.69
C PRO A 149 5.20 -9.88 18.28
N PHE A 150 3.89 -9.95 18.51
CA PHE A 150 2.96 -8.88 18.14
C PHE A 150 1.88 -8.64 19.19
N ARG A 151 1.24 -7.47 19.13
CA ARG A 151 0.02 -7.14 19.89
C ARG A 151 -1.07 -6.76 18.91
N LEU A 152 -2.29 -7.14 19.25
CA LEU A 152 -3.49 -6.69 18.56
C LEU A 152 -3.89 -5.33 19.15
N ASP A 153 -4.14 -4.35 18.29
CA ASP A 153 -4.65 -3.04 18.65
C ASP A 153 -6.09 -2.92 18.18
N TRP A 154 -7.00 -2.72 19.13
CA TRP A 154 -8.40 -2.46 18.86
C TRP A 154 -8.81 -1.13 19.49
N ARG A 155 -9.01 -0.12 18.65
CA ARG A 155 -9.42 1.23 19.08
C ARG A 155 -8.54 1.83 20.19
N GLY A 156 -7.25 1.52 20.18
CA GLY A 156 -6.29 2.00 21.17
C GLY A 156 -6.14 1.10 22.40
N GLU A 157 -6.98 0.07 22.56
CA GLU A 157 -6.75 -1.00 23.52
C GLU A 157 -5.82 -2.05 22.93
N LEU A 158 -4.73 -2.33 23.64
CA LEU A 158 -3.74 -3.31 23.23
C LEU A 158 -3.99 -4.64 23.92
N SER A 159 -4.00 -5.73 23.15
CA SER A 159 -3.94 -7.08 23.71
C SER A 159 -2.62 -7.32 24.43
N HIS A 160 -2.54 -8.44 25.16
CA HIS A 160 -1.25 -8.95 25.60
C HIS A 160 -0.36 -9.35 24.43
N LEU A 161 0.94 -9.50 24.72
CA LEU A 161 1.95 -9.86 23.75
C LEU A 161 1.77 -11.32 23.32
N VAL A 162 1.54 -11.53 22.03
CA VAL A 162 1.51 -12.85 21.40
C VAL A 162 2.89 -13.16 20.84
N THR A 163 3.47 -14.27 21.27
CA THR A 163 4.76 -14.76 20.79
C THR A 163 4.56 -15.77 19.66
N VAL A 164 5.43 -15.77 18.66
CA VAL A 164 5.39 -16.79 17.60
C VAL A 164 6.48 -17.83 17.85
N SER A 165 6.08 -19.10 18.00
CA SER A 165 7.04 -20.20 18.07
C SER A 165 7.37 -20.73 16.68
N GLY A 166 8.64 -21.06 16.44
CA GLY A 166 9.03 -21.79 15.22
C GLY A 166 8.35 -23.16 15.17
N ARG A 167 8.07 -23.67 13.95
CA ARG A 167 7.41 -24.97 13.71
C ARG A 167 8.18 -26.22 14.17
N VAL A 168 9.29 -26.06 14.89
CA VAL A 168 10.05 -27.21 15.41
C VAL A 168 9.42 -27.61 16.74
N SER A 169 8.32 -28.36 16.65
CA SER A 169 7.47 -28.72 17.80
C SER A 169 8.13 -29.66 18.79
N ASP A 170 9.25 -30.29 18.43
CA ASP A 170 10.01 -31.15 19.33
C ASP A 170 11.47 -31.28 18.87
N PRO A 171 12.45 -30.69 19.58
CA PRO A 171 13.87 -30.92 19.28
C PRO A 171 14.28 -32.39 19.56
N ALA A 172 13.54 -33.14 20.38
CA ALA A 172 13.78 -34.56 20.63
C ALA A 172 13.22 -35.49 19.53
N GLY A 173 12.27 -35.00 18.74
CA GLY A 173 11.71 -35.65 17.55
C GLY A 173 12.52 -35.46 16.27
N LEU A 174 13.67 -34.77 16.35
CA LEU A 174 14.63 -34.74 15.26
C LEU A 174 15.14 -36.16 15.05
N ALA A 175 14.70 -36.79 13.96
CA ALA A 175 15.22 -38.09 13.54
C ALA A 175 16.74 -38.03 13.57
N ALA A 176 17.36 -38.93 14.34
CA ALA A 176 18.81 -39.04 14.41
C ALA A 176 19.33 -39.11 12.97
N ILE A 177 20.10 -38.09 12.57
CA ILE A 177 20.66 -37.99 11.23
C ILE A 177 21.44 -39.28 11.03
N ARG A 178 20.89 -40.21 10.23
CA ARG A 178 21.58 -41.45 9.87
C ARG A 178 22.87 -41.03 9.19
N ASP A 179 23.98 -41.56 9.67
CA ASP A 179 25.27 -41.33 9.05
C ASP A 179 25.17 -41.60 7.55
N PRO A 180 25.55 -40.64 6.69
CA PRO A 180 25.50 -40.81 5.25
C PRO A 180 26.45 -41.94 4.89
N ARG A 181 25.90 -43.14 4.61
CA ARG A 181 26.69 -44.24 4.09
C ARG A 181 27.34 -43.78 2.79
N PRO A 182 28.66 -43.90 2.62
CA PRO A 182 29.32 -43.50 1.39
C PRO A 182 28.77 -44.37 0.25
N LEU A 183 28.01 -43.74 -0.64
CA LEU A 183 27.57 -44.37 -1.88
C LEU A 183 28.79 -44.42 -2.81
N PRO A 184 29.36 -45.60 -3.11
CA PRO A 184 30.64 -45.71 -3.82
C PRO A 184 30.60 -45.18 -5.26
N TRP A 185 29.40 -45.00 -5.82
CA TRP A 185 29.18 -44.37 -7.13
C TRP A 185 29.09 -42.84 -7.05
N LEU A 186 28.93 -42.26 -5.85
CA LEU A 186 28.75 -40.82 -5.67
C LEU A 186 30.05 -40.05 -5.91
N THR A 187 31.22 -40.64 -5.66
CA THR A 187 32.53 -39.98 -5.89
C THR A 187 32.80 -39.68 -7.36
N PRO A 188 32.67 -40.61 -8.33
CA PRO A 188 32.85 -40.27 -9.74
C PRO A 188 31.71 -39.36 -10.24
N VAL A 189 30.47 -39.59 -9.82
CA VAL A 189 29.31 -38.79 -10.24
C VAL A 189 29.39 -37.36 -9.69
N ALA A 190 29.82 -37.16 -8.44
CA ALA A 190 30.02 -35.84 -7.86
C ALA A 190 31.12 -35.06 -8.57
N LEU A 191 32.19 -35.74 -9.01
CA LEU A 191 33.26 -35.10 -9.79
C LEU A 191 32.75 -34.55 -11.12
N TRP A 192 31.82 -35.26 -11.78
CA TRP A 192 31.18 -34.81 -13.02
C TRP A 192 30.05 -33.80 -12.80
N LEU A 193 29.34 -33.85 -11.67
CA LEU A 193 28.28 -32.90 -11.33
C LEU A 193 28.82 -31.54 -10.86
N LEU A 194 30.03 -31.50 -10.29
CA LEU A 194 30.64 -30.28 -9.78
C LEU A 194 30.76 -29.16 -10.83
N PRO A 195 31.27 -29.39 -12.07
CA PRO A 195 31.29 -28.36 -13.11
C PRO A 195 29.88 -27.95 -13.57
N LEU A 196 28.91 -28.88 -13.60
CA LEU A 196 27.53 -28.57 -13.96
C LEU A 196 26.87 -27.66 -12.91
N LEU A 197 27.04 -27.98 -11.63
CA LEU A 197 26.57 -27.15 -10.52
C LEU A 197 27.25 -25.77 -10.51
N ALA A 198 28.56 -25.71 -10.78
CA ALA A 198 29.27 -24.45 -10.92
C ALA A 198 28.74 -23.61 -12.10
N ALA A 199 28.46 -24.23 -13.25
CA ALA A 199 27.87 -23.56 -14.41
C ALA A 199 26.46 -23.05 -14.12
N LEU A 200 25.61 -23.85 -13.47
CA LEU A 200 24.27 -23.44 -13.04
C LEU A 200 24.31 -22.31 -12.00
N ALA A 201 25.21 -22.39 -11.03
CA ALA A 201 25.42 -21.34 -10.03
C ALA A 201 25.91 -20.04 -10.68
N ALA A 202 26.83 -20.11 -11.64
CA ALA A 202 27.31 -18.96 -12.40
C ALA A 202 26.21 -18.33 -13.26
N LEU A 203 25.37 -19.16 -13.92
CA LEU A 203 24.23 -18.69 -14.70
C LEU A 203 23.17 -18.04 -13.80
N ALA A 204 22.82 -18.68 -12.69
CA ALA A 204 21.90 -18.15 -11.70
C ALA A 204 22.44 -16.84 -11.08
N TRP A 205 23.73 -16.76 -10.80
CA TRP A 205 24.38 -15.54 -10.32
C TRP A 205 24.34 -14.43 -11.37
N ARG A 206 24.60 -14.75 -12.64
CA ARG A 206 24.51 -13.80 -13.76
C ARG A 206 23.07 -13.32 -13.97
N TRP A 207 22.07 -14.19 -13.84
CA TRP A 207 20.66 -13.81 -13.92
C TRP A 207 20.21 -12.99 -12.71
N ARG A 208 20.62 -13.36 -11.49
CA ARG A 208 20.37 -12.56 -10.28
C ARG A 208 21.06 -11.19 -10.33
N ARG A 209 22.22 -11.06 -10.99
CA ARG A 209 22.87 -9.77 -11.22
C ARG A 209 22.24 -8.95 -12.35
N ARG A 210 21.65 -9.60 -13.35
CA ARG A 210 20.95 -8.91 -14.45
C ARG A 210 19.52 -8.49 -14.10
N GLY A 211 18.91 -9.12 -13.09
CA GLY A 211 17.55 -8.88 -12.65
C GLY A 211 17.42 -8.50 -11.19
N ARG A 212 18.48 -7.96 -10.55
CA ARG A 212 18.27 -7.12 -9.37
C ARG A 212 17.78 -5.79 -9.92
N PRO A 213 16.46 -5.49 -9.86
CA PRO A 213 16.08 -4.09 -9.96
C PRO A 213 16.90 -3.38 -8.89
N ASP A 214 17.51 -2.25 -9.26
CA ASP A 214 18.08 -1.38 -8.24
C ASP A 214 17.04 -1.23 -7.12
N PRO A 215 17.47 -1.24 -5.84
CA PRO A 215 16.53 -0.97 -4.75
C PRO A 215 15.72 0.25 -5.19
N PRO A 216 14.37 0.18 -5.19
CA PRO A 216 13.55 1.25 -5.74
C PRO A 216 14.07 2.52 -5.09
N VAL A 217 14.69 3.38 -5.89
CA VAL A 217 15.14 4.69 -5.43
C VAL A 217 13.89 5.30 -4.82
N ASP A 218 13.96 5.73 -3.56
CA ASP A 218 12.84 6.35 -2.85
C ASP A 218 12.27 7.44 -3.75
N TRP A 219 11.24 7.08 -4.53
CA TRP A 219 10.72 7.99 -5.53
C TRP A 219 9.88 8.97 -4.74
N PRO A 220 10.17 10.28 -4.80
CA PRO A 220 9.39 11.26 -4.08
C PRO A 220 7.93 11.06 -4.48
N LEU A 221 7.04 10.90 -3.49
CA LEU A 221 5.62 10.77 -3.78
C LEU A 221 5.21 11.95 -4.66
N PRO A 222 4.40 11.72 -5.71
CA PRO A 222 3.94 12.79 -6.57
C PRO A 222 3.19 13.83 -5.74
N GLU A 223 3.31 15.08 -6.13
CA GLU A 223 2.56 16.17 -5.50
C GLU A 223 1.06 15.90 -5.56
N PRO A 224 0.28 16.32 -4.54
CA PRO A 224 -1.18 16.22 -4.58
C PRO A 224 -1.77 16.83 -5.86
N ALA A 225 -2.58 16.06 -6.58
CA ALA A 225 -3.12 16.42 -7.90
C ALA A 225 -3.80 17.80 -7.94
N TRP A 226 -4.55 18.14 -6.88
CA TRP A 226 -5.29 19.39 -6.79
C TRP A 226 -4.42 20.65 -6.86
N LEU A 227 -3.14 20.59 -6.46
CA LEU A 227 -2.25 21.76 -6.46
C LEU A 227 -2.00 22.27 -7.88
N GLY A 228 -1.61 21.35 -8.77
CA GLY A 228 -1.38 21.68 -10.17
C GLY A 228 -2.67 22.12 -10.86
N THR A 229 -3.76 21.41 -10.61
CA THR A 229 -5.07 21.71 -11.18
C THR A 229 -5.58 23.09 -10.74
N ALA A 230 -5.47 23.47 -9.47
CA ALA A 230 -5.91 24.77 -8.99
C ALA A 230 -5.19 25.94 -9.70
N ILE A 231 -3.87 25.85 -9.84
CA ILE A 231 -3.08 26.88 -10.53
C ILE A 231 -3.48 26.96 -12.00
N ALA A 232 -3.60 25.81 -12.67
CA ALA A 232 -3.92 25.74 -14.08
C ALA A 232 -5.34 26.25 -14.39
N LEU A 233 -6.33 25.90 -13.55
CA LEU A 233 -7.70 26.40 -13.70
C LEU A 233 -7.78 27.92 -13.48
N ARG A 234 -6.98 28.48 -12.57
CA ARG A 234 -6.93 29.94 -12.41
C ARG A 234 -6.42 30.61 -13.70
N VAL A 235 -5.32 30.12 -14.27
CA VAL A 235 -4.79 30.64 -15.54
C VAL A 235 -5.85 30.56 -16.65
N LEU A 236 -6.55 29.43 -16.75
CA LEU A 236 -7.63 29.24 -17.73
C LEU A 236 -8.75 30.29 -17.57
N LEU A 237 -9.09 30.67 -16.34
CA LEU A 237 -10.09 31.72 -16.05
C LEU A 237 -9.58 33.14 -16.29
N GLU A 238 -8.30 33.40 -16.02
CA GLU A 238 -7.67 34.71 -16.26
C GLU A 238 -7.62 35.07 -17.75
N GLU A 239 -7.55 34.07 -18.63
CA GLU A 239 -7.57 34.27 -20.08
C GLU A 239 -8.91 34.80 -20.61
N GLY A 240 -10.00 34.72 -19.85
CA GLY A 240 -11.30 35.25 -20.25
C GLY A 240 -11.81 34.69 -21.59
N LEU A 241 -11.60 33.39 -21.83
CA LEU A 241 -11.95 32.73 -23.10
C LEU A 241 -13.47 32.74 -23.35
N LEU A 242 -14.26 32.55 -22.29
CA LEU A 242 -15.72 32.49 -22.39
C LEU A 242 -16.30 33.87 -22.77
N GLU A 243 -15.78 34.95 -22.19
CA GLU A 243 -16.18 36.33 -22.47
C GLU A 243 -15.84 36.73 -23.91
N ARG A 244 -14.79 36.13 -24.48
CA ARG A 244 -14.39 36.32 -25.88
C ARG A 244 -15.12 35.40 -26.86
N GLY A 245 -16.06 34.59 -26.39
CA GLY A 245 -16.78 33.60 -27.21
C GLY A 245 -15.92 32.44 -27.70
N GLN A 246 -14.75 32.20 -27.12
CA GLN A 246 -13.83 31.11 -27.47
C GLN A 246 -14.15 29.83 -26.69
N THR A 247 -15.42 29.40 -26.71
CA THR A 247 -15.95 28.35 -25.84
C THR A 247 -15.35 26.97 -26.14
N ARG A 248 -15.14 26.61 -27.42
CA ARG A 248 -14.45 25.36 -27.78
C ARG A 248 -13.01 25.30 -27.29
N THR A 249 -12.27 26.41 -27.41
CA THR A 249 -10.88 26.49 -26.91
C THR A 249 -10.83 26.34 -25.38
N PHE A 250 -11.79 26.95 -24.67
CA PHE A 250 -11.92 26.79 -23.23
C PHE A 250 -12.21 25.32 -22.86
N LEU A 251 -13.15 24.68 -23.54
CA LEU A 251 -13.55 23.30 -23.28
C LEU A 251 -12.40 22.32 -23.53
N ASP A 252 -11.65 22.49 -24.63
CA ASP A 252 -10.47 21.68 -24.94
C ASP A 252 -9.41 21.77 -23.83
N ARG A 253 -9.16 22.98 -23.33
CA ARG A 253 -8.20 23.20 -22.23
C ARG A 253 -8.69 22.62 -20.92
N LEU A 254 -9.98 22.80 -20.60
CA LEU A 254 -10.60 22.23 -19.41
C LEU A 254 -10.53 20.70 -19.41
N ALA A 255 -10.83 20.06 -20.54
CA ALA A 255 -10.74 18.61 -20.69
C ALA A 255 -9.30 18.11 -20.54
N GLY A 256 -8.32 18.87 -21.03
CA GLY A 256 -6.90 18.61 -20.80
C GLY A 256 -6.52 18.66 -19.32
N GLU A 257 -7.00 19.65 -18.57
CA GLU A 257 -6.77 19.73 -17.12
C GLU A 257 -7.47 18.63 -16.33
N ALA A 258 -8.69 18.25 -16.72
CA ALA A 258 -9.43 17.15 -16.11
C ALA A 258 -8.66 15.82 -16.26
N ARG A 259 -8.07 15.56 -17.43
CA ARG A 259 -7.22 14.39 -17.66
C ARG A 259 -5.91 14.44 -16.88
N ARG A 260 -5.24 15.59 -16.80
CA ARG A 260 -4.04 15.76 -15.96
C ARG A 260 -4.36 15.50 -14.48
N PHE A 261 -5.48 16.03 -13.99
CA PHE A 261 -5.97 15.77 -12.65
C PHE A 261 -6.22 14.28 -12.42
N ALA A 262 -6.93 13.61 -13.33
CA ALA A 262 -7.19 12.17 -13.26
C ALA A 262 -5.89 11.36 -13.19
N ALA A 263 -4.92 11.69 -14.05
CA ALA A 263 -3.64 10.99 -14.10
C ALA A 263 -2.88 11.10 -12.79
N ALA A 264 -2.79 12.30 -12.24
CA ALA A 264 -2.12 12.56 -10.97
C ALA A 264 -2.86 11.93 -9.78
N GLN A 265 -4.20 11.98 -9.77
CA GLN A 265 -5.02 11.48 -8.66
C GLN A 265 -5.05 9.95 -8.58
N PHE A 266 -5.12 9.27 -9.72
CA PHE A 266 -5.30 7.81 -9.76
C PHE A 266 -4.05 7.04 -10.19
N GLY A 267 -2.99 7.72 -10.65
CA GLY A 267 -1.76 7.07 -11.12
C GLY A 267 -1.96 6.28 -12.42
N VAL A 268 -2.79 6.80 -13.32
CA VAL A 268 -3.12 6.21 -14.63
C VAL A 268 -2.74 7.16 -15.77
N PRO A 269 -2.40 6.69 -16.98
CA PRO A 269 -2.05 7.54 -18.11
C PRO A 269 -3.30 8.18 -18.75
N ALA A 270 -4.02 9.03 -18.02
CA ALA A 270 -5.35 9.51 -18.41
C ALA A 270 -5.40 10.47 -19.62
N VAL A 271 -4.26 10.96 -20.10
CA VAL A 271 -4.20 11.97 -21.19
C VAL A 271 -4.85 11.46 -22.48
N ASP A 272 -4.73 10.16 -22.76
CA ASP A 272 -5.22 9.55 -24.00
C ASP A 272 -6.45 8.66 -23.77
N LEU A 273 -7.04 8.68 -22.57
CA LEU A 273 -8.18 7.83 -22.23
C LEU A 273 -9.50 8.60 -22.36
N THR A 274 -10.50 7.93 -22.91
CA THR A 274 -11.92 8.30 -22.77
C THR A 274 -12.38 8.12 -21.31
N GLY A 275 -13.53 8.67 -20.92
CA GLY A 275 -14.05 8.49 -19.56
C GLY A 275 -14.29 7.01 -19.21
N ARG A 276 -14.79 6.23 -20.16
CA ARG A 276 -14.97 4.77 -20.00
C ARG A 276 -13.65 4.01 -19.83
N GLU A 277 -12.63 4.34 -20.63
CA GLU A 277 -11.31 3.72 -20.50
C GLU A 277 -10.59 4.15 -19.22
N LEU A 278 -10.78 5.39 -18.79
CA LEU A 278 -10.27 5.88 -17.51
C LEU A 278 -10.85 5.06 -16.35
N ALA A 279 -12.18 4.87 -16.32
CA ALA A 279 -12.83 4.08 -15.28
C ALA A 279 -12.30 2.64 -15.25
N ALA A 280 -12.15 2.01 -16.42
CA ALA A 280 -11.58 0.67 -16.53
C ALA A 280 -10.11 0.60 -16.05
N ALA A 281 -9.29 1.58 -16.44
CA ALA A 281 -7.90 1.68 -16.02
C ALA A 281 -7.76 1.88 -14.50
N CYS A 282 -8.63 2.69 -13.90
CA CYS A 282 -8.67 2.89 -12.46
C CYS A 282 -9.13 1.64 -11.71
N ALA A 283 -10.16 0.94 -12.20
CA ALA A 283 -10.62 -0.33 -11.63
C ALA A 283 -9.53 -1.40 -11.68
N ALA A 284 -8.76 -1.49 -12.77
CA ALA A 284 -7.62 -2.39 -12.89
C ALA A 284 -6.49 -2.12 -11.88
N ARG A 285 -6.44 -0.91 -11.28
CA ARG A 285 -5.51 -0.54 -10.20
C ARG A 285 -6.12 -0.65 -8.80
N GLY A 286 -7.34 -1.18 -8.68
CA GLY A 286 -8.03 -1.35 -7.40
C GLY A 286 -8.70 -0.09 -6.85
N HIS A 287 -8.91 0.95 -7.67
CA HIS A 287 -9.70 2.11 -7.25
C HIS A 287 -11.19 1.77 -7.27
N ALA A 288 -11.93 2.24 -6.24
CA ALA A 288 -13.37 2.04 -6.14
C ALA A 288 -14.12 2.75 -7.31
N PRO A 289 -15.09 2.09 -7.98
CA PRO A 289 -15.82 2.66 -9.10
C PRO A 289 -16.48 4.01 -8.79
N GLU A 290 -17.03 4.18 -7.59
CA GLU A 290 -17.74 5.38 -7.16
C GLU A 290 -16.83 6.61 -7.16
N ARG A 291 -15.54 6.42 -6.81
CA ARG A 291 -14.54 7.51 -6.80
C ARG A 291 -14.16 7.97 -8.21
N THR A 292 -14.33 7.12 -9.21
CA THR A 292 -13.92 7.38 -10.59
C THR A 292 -15.09 7.80 -11.47
N ALA A 293 -16.32 7.41 -11.12
CA ALA A 293 -17.51 7.61 -11.92
C ALA A 293 -17.82 9.08 -12.22
N ALA A 294 -17.63 9.98 -11.24
CA ALA A 294 -17.88 11.42 -11.45
C ALA A 294 -16.93 12.02 -12.49
N LEU A 295 -15.64 11.67 -12.41
CA LEU A 295 -14.62 12.19 -13.33
C LEU A 295 -14.74 11.55 -14.72
N ALA A 296 -15.08 10.26 -14.80
CA ALA A 296 -15.38 9.60 -16.06
C ALA A 296 -16.56 10.26 -16.78
N ARG A 297 -17.68 10.53 -16.06
CA ARG A 297 -18.84 11.23 -16.62
C ARG A 297 -18.51 12.66 -17.07
N LEU A 298 -17.69 13.38 -16.30
CA LEU A 298 -17.18 14.69 -16.71
C LEU A 298 -16.46 14.59 -18.06
N LEU A 299 -15.48 13.68 -18.17
CA LEU A 299 -14.68 13.54 -19.39
C LEU A 299 -15.54 13.16 -20.59
N ASP A 300 -16.45 12.19 -20.43
CA ASP A 300 -17.41 11.80 -21.48
C ASP A 300 -18.28 13.00 -21.90
N GLY A 301 -18.78 13.79 -20.94
CA GLY A 301 -19.54 15.01 -21.21
C GLY A 301 -18.73 16.07 -21.95
N THR A 302 -17.48 16.31 -21.54
CA THR A 302 -16.58 17.25 -22.23
C THR A 302 -16.24 16.80 -23.64
N ASP A 303 -16.01 15.51 -23.85
CA ASP A 303 -15.68 14.96 -25.17
C ASP A 303 -16.89 15.02 -26.10
N LEU A 304 -18.09 14.71 -25.62
CA LEU A 304 -19.32 14.87 -26.41
C LEU A 304 -19.51 16.32 -26.88
N CYS A 305 -19.39 17.30 -25.98
CA CYS A 305 -19.50 18.71 -26.35
C CYS A 305 -18.35 19.18 -27.25
N ARG A 306 -17.16 18.60 -27.11
CA ARG A 306 -15.97 18.96 -27.90
C ARG A 306 -16.09 18.51 -29.36
N TYR A 307 -16.60 17.30 -29.58
CA TYR A 307 -16.76 16.71 -30.91
C TYR A 307 -18.09 17.06 -31.57
N ASP A 308 -18.94 17.83 -30.89
CA ASP A 308 -20.14 18.41 -31.49
C ASP A 308 -19.75 19.39 -32.62
N PRO A 309 -20.34 19.26 -33.83
CA PRO A 309 -20.17 20.24 -34.89
C PRO A 309 -20.61 21.65 -34.47
N GLU A 310 -21.63 21.77 -33.62
CA GLU A 310 -22.10 23.06 -33.11
C GLU A 310 -21.11 23.66 -32.11
N GLU A 311 -21.10 24.98 -31.98
CA GLU A 311 -20.20 25.65 -31.02
C GLU A 311 -20.74 25.45 -29.60
N PRO A 312 -19.91 24.97 -28.64
CA PRO A 312 -20.37 24.77 -27.27
C PRO A 312 -20.91 26.07 -26.68
N HIS A 313 -22.09 26.01 -26.07
CA HIS A 313 -22.64 27.16 -25.37
C HIS A 313 -21.84 27.46 -24.10
N ALA A 314 -21.69 28.74 -23.76
CA ALA A 314 -20.96 29.17 -22.57
C ALA A 314 -21.51 28.53 -21.28
N HIS A 315 -22.83 28.36 -21.19
CA HIS A 315 -23.49 27.70 -20.07
C HIS A 315 -23.00 26.24 -19.90
N SER A 316 -22.90 25.46 -20.99
CA SER A 316 -22.37 24.10 -20.94
C SER A 316 -20.91 24.07 -20.50
N CYS A 317 -20.08 25.00 -20.99
CA CYS A 317 -18.69 25.12 -20.54
C CYS A 317 -18.60 25.42 -19.04
N ARG A 318 -19.49 26.26 -18.50
CA ARG A 318 -19.54 26.55 -17.07
C ARG A 318 -19.91 25.30 -16.25
N ALA A 319 -20.95 24.58 -16.67
CA ALA A 319 -21.38 23.34 -16.01
C ALA A 319 -20.27 22.27 -15.97
N GLN A 320 -19.45 22.16 -17.03
CA GLN A 320 -18.29 21.25 -17.03
C GLN A 320 -17.19 21.72 -16.06
N MET A 321 -16.97 23.03 -15.94
CA MET A 321 -16.04 23.58 -14.94
C MET A 321 -16.55 23.28 -13.51
N ASP A 322 -17.84 23.44 -13.24
CA ASP A 322 -18.44 23.08 -11.95
C ASP A 322 -18.24 21.61 -11.60
N ALA A 323 -18.50 20.73 -12.56
CA ALA A 323 -18.31 19.30 -12.38
C ALA A 323 -16.83 18.96 -12.09
N LEU A 324 -15.86 19.63 -12.72
CA LEU A 324 -14.44 19.44 -12.40
C LEU A 324 -14.11 19.95 -10.99
N LEU A 325 -14.57 21.15 -10.61
CA LEU A 325 -14.34 21.71 -9.28
C LEU A 325 -14.95 20.81 -8.18
N ALA A 326 -16.14 20.26 -8.42
CA ALA A 326 -16.78 19.29 -7.55
C ALA A 326 -15.93 18.01 -7.42
N CYS A 327 -15.39 17.48 -8.52
CA CYS A 327 -14.51 16.32 -8.50
C CYS A 327 -13.22 16.58 -7.70
N VAL A 328 -12.58 17.73 -7.90
CA VAL A 328 -11.36 18.12 -7.18
C VAL A 328 -11.65 18.29 -5.68
N THR A 329 -12.81 18.84 -5.33
CA THR A 329 -13.24 19.00 -3.93
C THR A 329 -13.53 17.64 -3.28
N ALA A 330 -14.27 16.76 -3.96
CA ALA A 330 -14.69 15.45 -3.46
C ALA A 330 -13.52 14.45 -3.32
N ALA A 331 -12.50 14.55 -4.18
CA ALA A 331 -11.28 13.75 -4.05
C ALA A 331 -10.54 13.97 -2.72
N GLY A 332 -10.89 15.04 -2.00
CA GLY A 332 -10.20 15.50 -0.81
C GLY A 332 -8.97 16.31 -1.19
N ARG A 333 -8.63 17.31 -0.37
CA ARG A 333 -7.34 18.00 -0.42
C ARG A 333 -6.46 17.37 0.65
N PRO A 334 -5.86 16.17 0.42
CA PRO A 334 -5.00 15.57 1.42
C PRO A 334 -3.95 16.59 1.81
N GLN A 335 -3.85 16.86 3.11
CA GLN A 335 -2.86 17.78 3.64
C GLN A 335 -1.48 17.27 3.20
N PRO A 336 -0.60 18.12 2.66
CA PRO A 336 0.73 17.72 2.19
C PRO A 336 1.69 17.30 3.32
N ARG A 337 1.18 16.83 4.45
CA ARG A 337 1.96 16.39 5.63
C ARG A 337 2.94 15.26 5.28
N TYR A 338 2.70 14.52 4.20
CA TYR A 338 3.49 13.36 3.78
C TYR A 338 4.23 13.53 2.45
N VAL A 339 4.07 14.68 1.77
CA VAL A 339 4.73 14.95 0.48
C VAL A 339 5.43 16.31 0.56
N PRO A 340 6.76 16.39 0.40
CA PRO A 340 7.47 17.66 0.43
C PRO A 340 7.05 18.51 -0.78
N VAL A 341 6.22 19.52 -0.54
CA VAL A 341 5.82 20.53 -1.53
C VAL A 341 6.45 21.86 -1.12
N ALA A 342 7.05 22.57 -2.07
CA ALA A 342 7.59 23.92 -1.82
C ALA A 342 6.47 24.84 -1.29
N ALA A 343 6.74 25.56 -0.19
CA ALA A 343 5.73 26.39 0.48
C ALA A 343 5.10 27.43 -0.45
N GLU A 344 5.89 28.02 -1.35
CA GLU A 344 5.43 28.98 -2.36
C GLU A 344 4.40 28.36 -3.31
N ARG A 345 4.64 27.13 -3.77
CA ARG A 345 3.74 26.41 -4.68
C ARG A 345 2.43 26.06 -4.00
N ARG A 346 2.49 25.64 -2.73
CA ARG A 346 1.29 25.42 -1.92
C ARG A 346 0.49 26.71 -1.75
N LEU A 347 1.14 27.81 -1.37
CA LEU A 347 0.49 29.10 -1.20
C LEU A 347 -0.16 29.57 -2.50
N ALA A 348 0.53 29.45 -3.63
CA ALA A 348 0.00 29.80 -4.95
C ALA A 348 -1.25 28.97 -5.30
N ALA A 349 -1.25 27.67 -5.01
CA ALA A 349 -2.42 26.82 -5.24
C ALA A 349 -3.59 27.16 -4.30
N GLU A 350 -3.34 27.46 -3.03
CA GLU A 350 -4.38 27.88 -2.08
C GLU A 350 -5.00 29.22 -2.48
N GLN A 351 -4.18 30.20 -2.89
CA GLN A 351 -4.63 31.49 -3.41
C GLN A 351 -5.46 31.31 -4.69
N ALA A 352 -4.97 30.49 -5.62
CA ALA A 352 -5.68 30.19 -6.86
C ALA A 352 -7.04 29.56 -6.59
N TRP A 353 -7.09 28.58 -5.69
CA TRP A 353 -8.34 27.92 -5.31
C TRP A 353 -9.34 28.87 -4.66
N ALA A 354 -8.88 29.74 -3.76
CA ALA A 354 -9.71 30.75 -3.11
C ALA A 354 -10.26 31.78 -4.11
N GLU A 355 -9.44 32.18 -5.09
CA GLU A 355 -9.87 33.07 -6.17
C GLU A 355 -10.92 32.42 -7.07
N ILE A 356 -10.67 31.20 -7.55
CA ILE A 356 -11.62 30.43 -8.37
C ILE A 356 -12.95 30.33 -7.63
N SER A 357 -12.93 29.88 -6.38
CA SER A 357 -14.13 29.69 -5.56
C SER A 357 -14.93 30.99 -5.41
N ARG A 358 -14.24 32.13 -5.20
CA ARG A 358 -14.90 33.45 -5.11
C ARG A 358 -15.51 33.87 -6.44
N ARG A 359 -14.71 33.92 -7.51
CA ARG A 359 -15.16 34.40 -8.84
C ARG A 359 -16.30 33.54 -9.37
N TRP A 360 -16.19 32.23 -9.20
CA TRP A 360 -17.16 31.29 -9.73
C TRP A 360 -18.48 31.31 -8.94
N SER A 361 -18.43 31.43 -7.60
CA SER A 361 -19.65 31.59 -6.78
C SER A 361 -20.43 32.90 -7.01
N ILE A 362 -19.79 33.91 -7.62
CA ILE A 362 -20.42 35.19 -7.96
C ILE A 362 -21.09 35.10 -9.33
N ALA A 363 -20.44 34.44 -10.30
CA ALA A 363 -20.98 34.24 -11.64
C ALA A 363 -22.32 33.50 -11.64
N ASP A 364 -22.43 32.41 -10.86
CA ASP A 364 -23.68 31.64 -10.74
C ASP A 364 -24.84 32.48 -10.19
N ARG A 365 -24.55 33.39 -9.27
CA ARG A 365 -25.58 34.24 -8.66
C ARG A 365 -26.10 35.29 -9.63
N ALA A 366 -25.24 35.92 -10.42
CA ALA A 366 -25.64 36.97 -11.35
C ALA A 366 -26.59 36.45 -12.45
N GLU A 367 -26.33 35.24 -12.98
CA GLU A 367 -27.17 34.62 -14.01
C GLU A 367 -28.51 34.12 -13.47
N SER A 368 -28.56 33.60 -12.23
CA SER A 368 -29.82 33.16 -11.59
C SER A 368 -30.83 34.30 -11.38
N THR A 369 -30.37 35.54 -11.26
CA THR A 369 -31.22 36.74 -11.09
C THR A 369 -31.65 37.40 -12.40
N GLY A 370 -31.01 37.07 -13.53
CA GLY A 370 -31.25 37.74 -14.82
C GLY A 370 -32.24 37.04 -15.75
N GLY A 371 -32.68 35.83 -15.41
CA GLY A 371 -33.52 34.96 -16.25
C GLY A 371 -35.00 34.94 -15.85
N SER A 372 -35.66 36.09 -15.74
CA SER A 372 -37.13 36.15 -15.75
C SER A 372 -37.62 37.43 -16.43
N PRO A 373 -37.90 37.41 -17.74
CA PRO A 373 -38.97 38.19 -18.34
C PRO A 373 -40.34 37.54 -18.13
#